data_AF-W2ILF8-F1
#
_entry.id   AF-W2ILF8-F1
#
_cell.length_a   1.000
_cell.length_b   1.000
_cell.length_c   1.000
_cell.angle_alpha   90.00
_cell.angle_beta   90.00
_cell.angle_gamma   90.00
#
_symmetry.space_group_name_H-M   'P 1'
#
loop_
_entity.id
_entity.type
_entity.pdbx_description
1 polymer ?
#
loop_
_entity_poly.entity_id
_entity_poly.type
_entity_poly.pdbx_seq_one_letter_code
_entity_poly.pdbx_strand_id
1 'polypeptide(L)'
;MWKSIEGCFSVLKANIKRHLTIYREAICDRSRQLDQNGDVITLAGRQMRVLERAAKAEMKCMTSVLVSRMELHCSKAVNAAAEGIPMVYGK
;
A
#
# COMPACT_ATOMS: atom_id res chain seq x y z
N MET A 1 -12.66 10.04 -12.65
CA MET A 1 -12.32 8.63 -12.96
C MET A 1 -11.09 8.16 -12.17
N TRP A 2 -9.95 8.85 -12.21
CA TRP A 2 -8.73 8.48 -11.44
C TRP A 2 -8.81 8.76 -9.92
N LYS A 3 -9.56 9.80 -9.52
CA LYS A 3 -9.62 10.27 -8.12
C LYS A 3 -10.16 9.24 -7.12
N SER A 4 -10.98 8.29 -7.58
CA SER A 4 -11.49 7.22 -6.70
C SER A 4 -10.41 6.19 -6.38
N ILE A 5 -9.61 5.77 -7.37
CA ILE A 5 -8.51 4.81 -7.19
C ILE A 5 -7.39 5.46 -6.37
N GLU A 6 -7.01 6.68 -6.75
CA GLU A 6 -6.00 7.47 -6.04
C GLU A 6 -6.44 7.78 -4.60
N GLY A 7 -7.73 8.04 -4.38
CA GLY A 7 -8.31 8.21 -3.05
C GLY A 7 -8.19 6.95 -2.19
N CYS A 8 -8.45 5.77 -2.75
CA CYS A 8 -8.35 4.49 -2.04
C CYS A 8 -6.91 4.21 -1.58
N PHE A 9 -5.94 4.35 -2.48
CA PHE A 9 -4.53 4.20 -2.14
C PHE A 9 -4.04 5.28 -1.17
N SER A 10 -4.56 6.51 -1.29
CA SER A 10 -4.24 7.59 -0.35
C SER A 10 -4.74 7.28 1.06
N VAL A 11 -5.93 6.70 1.19
CA VAL A 11 -6.48 6.25 2.48
C VAL A 11 -5.63 5.13 3.08
N LEU A 12 -5.29 4.10 2.29
CA LEU A 12 -4.40 3.02 2.75
C LEU A 12 -3.04 3.58 3.20
N LYS A 13 -2.43 4.44 2.38
CA LYS A 13 -1.15 5.10 2.68
C LYS A 13 -1.23 5.93 3.96
N ALA A 14 -2.33 6.66 4.18
CA ALA A 14 -2.53 7.44 5.40
C ALA A 14 -2.67 6.55 6.64
N ASN A 15 -3.41 5.44 6.54
CA ASN A 15 -3.56 4.47 7.62
C ASN A 15 -2.22 3.81 7.96
N ILE A 16 -1.46 3.36 6.96
CA ILE A 16 -0.11 2.81 7.17
C ILE A 16 0.79 3.85 7.85
N LYS A 17 0.79 5.10 7.39
CA LYS A 17 1.57 6.18 8.03
C LYS A 17 1.20 6.39 9.50
N ARG A 18 -0.10 6.41 9.83
CA ARG A 18 -0.57 6.52 11.23
C ARG A 18 -0.10 5.32 12.05
N HIS A 19 -0.23 4.11 11.50
CA HIS A 19 0.25 2.88 12.13
C HIS A 19 1.76 2.95 12.42
N LEU A 20 2.58 3.34 11.44
CA LEU A 20 4.03 3.48 11.61
C LEU A 20 4.42 4.55 12.63
N THR A 21 3.60 5.59 12.80
CA THR A 21 3.83 6.63 13.82
C THR A 21 3.76 6.06 15.22
N ILE A 22 2.88 5.09 15.47
CA ILE A 22 2.75 4.37 16.74
C ILE A 22 3.99 3.51 17.01
N TYR A 23 4.55 2.87 15.97
CA TYR A 23 5.73 2.00 16.07
C TYR A 23 7.05 2.71 15.75
N ARG A 24 7.10 4.03 15.91
CA ARG A 24 8.28 4.84 15.54
C ARG A 24 9.56 4.35 16.21
N GLU A 25 9.48 3.92 17.46
CA GLU A 25 10.62 3.37 18.20
C GLU A 25 11.14 2.08 17.57
N ALA A 26 10.25 1.18 17.14
CA ALA A 26 10.64 -0.05 16.45
C ALA A 26 11.25 0.20 15.06
N ILE A 27 10.88 1.30 14.39
CA ILE A 27 11.47 1.71 13.10
C ILE A 27 12.88 2.30 13.29
N CYS A 28 13.08 3.02 14.40
CA CYS A 28 14.34 3.63 14.76
C CYS A 28 15.27 2.71 15.56
N ASP A 29 14.83 1.50 15.90
CA ASP A 29 15.59 0.54 16.68
C ASP A 29 16.86 0.10 15.95
N ARG A 30 18.00 0.52 16.50
CA ARG A 30 19.34 0.16 16.04
C ARG A 30 19.93 -1.04 16.77
N SER A 31 19.16 -1.69 17.65
CA SER A 31 19.58 -2.91 18.33
C SER A 31 20.01 -3.98 17.33
N ARG A 32 21.01 -4.77 17.70
CA ARG A 32 21.49 -5.89 16.87
C ARG A 32 20.49 -7.03 17.01
N GLN A 33 19.65 -7.21 16.00
CA GLN A 33 18.73 -8.35 15.91
C GLN A 33 19.25 -9.40 14.94
N LEU A 34 19.06 -10.67 15.30
CA LEU A 34 19.33 -11.82 14.44
C LEU A 34 18.02 -12.29 13.79
N ASP A 35 18.11 -12.88 12.60
CA ASP A 35 17.00 -13.58 11.99
C ASP A 35 16.89 -15.03 12.48
N GLN A 36 16.01 -15.80 11.84
CA GLN A 36 15.75 -17.20 12.18
C GLN A 36 16.96 -18.12 11.90
N ASN A 37 17.89 -17.67 11.06
CA ASN A 37 19.11 -18.39 10.70
C ASN A 37 20.31 -17.94 11.55
N GLY A 38 20.12 -16.95 12.43
CA GLY A 38 21.18 -16.37 13.25
C GLY A 38 21.97 -15.26 12.54
N ASP A 39 21.54 -14.82 11.35
CA ASP A 39 22.20 -13.75 10.61
C ASP A 39 21.77 -12.38 11.13
N VAL A 40 22.70 -11.41 11.12
CA VAL A 40 22.40 -10.04 11.55
C VAL A 40 21.46 -9.39 10.55
N ILE A 41 20.27 -9.03 11.02
CA ILE A 41 19.30 -8.30 10.19
C ILE A 41 19.84 -6.88 9.98
N THR A 42 19.89 -6.45 8.73
CA THR A 42 20.22 -5.06 8.39
C THR A 42 19.15 -4.11 8.93
N LEU A 43 19.50 -2.84 9.16
CA LEU A 43 18.53 -1.83 9.56
C LEU A 43 17.36 -1.74 8.57
N ALA A 44 17.66 -1.77 7.26
CA ALA A 44 16.66 -1.78 6.21
C ALA A 44 15.74 -3.01 6.29
N GLY A 45 16.29 -4.21 6.55
CA GLY A 45 15.50 -5.43 6.73
C GLY A 45 14.55 -5.36 7.93
N ARG A 46 14.98 -4.74 9.03
CA ARG A 46 14.10 -4.48 10.19
C ARG A 46 12.97 -3.52 9.84
N GLN A 47 13.31 -2.39 9.20
CA GLN A 47 12.32 -1.40 8.76
C GLN A 47 11.30 -2.01 7.79
N MET A 48 11.75 -2.87 6.87
CA MET A 48 10.90 -3.61 5.94
C MET A 48 9.89 -4.48 6.69
N ARG A 49 10.31 -5.22 7.71
CA ARG A 49 9.39 -6.05 8.53
C ARG A 49 8.34 -5.21 9.26
N VAL A 50 8.71 -4.04 9.78
CA VAL A 50 7.74 -3.13 10.42
C VAL A 50 6.74 -2.58 9.39
N LEU A 51 7.23 -2.21 8.20
CA LEU A 51 6.38 -1.77 7.09
C LEU A 51 5.39 -2.86 6.65
N GLU A 52 5.86 -4.10 6.49
CA GLU A 52 5.01 -5.23 6.12
C GLU A 52 3.91 -5.51 7.15
N ARG A 53 4.25 -5.44 8.45
CA ARG A 53 3.26 -5.61 9.53
C ARG A 53 2.20 -4.51 9.49
N ALA A 54 2.61 -3.26 9.35
CA ALA A 54 1.70 -2.12 9.23
C ALA A 54 0.80 -2.26 7.99
N ALA A 55 1.37 -2.64 6.84
CA ALA A 55 0.62 -2.86 5.62
C ALA A 55 -0.44 -3.97 5.79
N LYS A 56 -0.07 -5.13 6.36
CA LYS A 56 -0.99 -6.23 6.62
C LYS A 56 -2.12 -5.84 7.58
N ALA A 57 -1.81 -5.10 8.64
CA ALA A 57 -2.80 -4.67 9.62
C ALA A 57 -3.81 -3.65 9.04
N GLU A 58 -3.35 -2.75 8.17
CA GLU A 58 -4.20 -1.73 7.57
C GLU A 58 -4.87 -2.18 6.27
N MET A 59 -4.49 -3.33 5.70
CA MET A 59 -5.10 -3.89 4.49
C MET A 59 -6.60 -4.12 4.62
N LYS A 60 -7.12 -4.22 5.85
CA LYS A 60 -8.57 -4.26 6.16
C LYS A 60 -9.36 -3.08 5.58
N CYS A 61 -8.73 -1.92 5.33
CA CYS A 61 -9.41 -0.79 4.69
C CYS A 61 -9.61 -1.00 3.18
N MET A 62 -8.93 -1.98 2.58
CA MET A 62 -9.16 -2.44 1.21
C MET A 62 -10.26 -3.51 1.20
N THR A 63 -11.53 -3.07 1.23
CA THR A 63 -12.68 -3.98 1.17
C THR A 63 -12.82 -4.63 -0.20
N SER A 64 -13.45 -5.81 -0.28
CA SER A 64 -13.73 -6.49 -1.55
C SER A 64 -14.52 -5.59 -2.51
N VAL A 65 -15.47 -4.82 -2.00
CA VAL A 65 -16.25 -3.84 -2.76
C VAL A 65 -15.34 -2.78 -3.40
N LEU A 66 -14.31 -2.31 -2.68
CA LEU A 66 -13.33 -1.36 -3.18
C LEU A 66 -12.50 -1.97 -4.31
N VAL A 67 -12.03 -3.20 -4.10
CA VAL A 67 -11.20 -3.94 -5.06
C VAL A 67 -11.99 -4.22 -6.34
N SER A 68 -13.21 -4.73 -6.24
CA SER A 68 -14.07 -4.96 -7.42
C SER A 68 -14.41 -3.68 -8.18
N ARG A 69 -14.58 -2.55 -7.46
CA ARG A 69 -14.75 -1.24 -8.12
C ARG A 69 -13.49 -0.82 -8.88
N MET A 70 -12.32 -0.99 -8.28
CA MET A 70 -11.03 -0.71 -8.94
C MET A 70 -10.84 -1.60 -10.17
N GLU A 71 -11.10 -2.90 -10.05
CA GLU A 71 -11.03 -3.86 -11.16
C GLU A 71 -11.94 -3.46 -12.31
N LEU A 72 -13.23 -3.19 -12.03
CA LEU A 72 -14.19 -2.74 -13.04
C LEU A 72 -13.73 -1.44 -13.72
N HIS A 73 -13.13 -0.52 -12.96
CA HIS A 73 -12.58 0.72 -13.53
C HIS A 73 -11.39 0.44 -14.46
N CYS A 74 -10.47 -0.43 -14.07
CA CYS A 74 -9.35 -0.84 -14.91
C CYS A 74 -9.85 -1.52 -16.19
N SER A 75 -10.79 -2.46 -16.09
CA SER A 75 -11.39 -3.12 -17.26
C SER A 75 -12.04 -2.14 -18.22
N LYS A 76 -12.80 -1.15 -17.70
CA LYS A 76 -13.40 -0.10 -18.54
C LYS A 76 -12.34 0.76 -19.24
N ALA A 77 -11.26 1.10 -18.55
CA ALA A 77 -10.17 1.88 -19.15
C ALA A 77 -9.45 1.10 -20.26
N VAL A 78 -9.19 -0.20 -20.05
CA VAL A 78 -8.59 -1.08 -21.05
C VAL A 78 -9.50 -1.24 -22.28
N ASN A 79 -10.80 -1.47 -22.06
CA ASN A 79 -11.75 -1.61 -23.16
C ASN A 79 -11.88 -0.30 -23.96
N ALA A 80 -11.96 0.84 -23.28
CA ALA A 80 -11.98 2.15 -23.95
C ALA A 80 -10.72 2.40 -24.79
N ALA A 81 -9.54 2.01 -24.29
CA ALA A 81 -8.30 2.10 -25.04
C ALA A 81 -8.29 1.18 -26.28
N ALA A 82 -8.81 -0.04 -26.14
CA ALA A 82 -8.96 -0.98 -27.27
C ALA A 82 -9.91 -0.44 -28.35
N GLU A 83 -10.95 0.29 -27.95
CA GLU A 83 -11.89 0.97 -28.84
C GLU A 83 -11.35 2.30 -29.41
N GLY A 84 -10.11 2.67 -29.10
CA GLY A 84 -9.50 3.93 -29.55
C GLY A 84 -10.12 5.17 -28.93
N ILE A 85 -10.88 5.03 -27.83
CA ILE A 85 -11.46 6.16 -27.11
C ILE A 85 -10.32 6.89 -26.39
N PRO A 86 -10.12 8.20 -26.65
CA PRO A 86 -9.04 8.95 -26.05
C PRO A 86 -9.20 9.03 -24.53
N MET A 87 -8.10 8.82 -23.80
CA MET A 87 -8.09 8.99 -22.35
C MET A 87 -8.32 10.46 -21.98
N VAL A 88 -9.44 10.74 -21.31
CA VAL A 88 -9.72 12.07 -20.76
C VAL A 88 -9.16 12.13 -19.34
N TYR A 89 -8.00 12.76 -19.17
CA TYR A 89 -7.53 13.18 -17.86
C TYR A 89 -8.47 14.27 -17.33
N GLY A 90 -8.92 14.12 -16.08
CA GLY A 90 -9.86 15.07 -15.48
C GLY A 90 -9.29 16.49 -15.40
N LYS A 91 -10.15 17.49 -15.57
CA LYS A 91 -9.87 18.89 -15.22
C LYS A 91 -9.49 19.05 -13.74
#